data_AF-A0A5C3QQK5-F1
#
_entry.id   AF-A0A5C3QQK5-F1
#
_cell.length_a   1.000
_cell.length_b   1.000
_cell.length_c   1.000
_cell.angle_alpha   90.00
_cell.angle_beta   90.00
_cell.angle_gamma   90.00
#
_symmetry.space_group_name_H-M   'P 1'
#
loop_
_entity.id
_entity.type
_entity.pdbx_description
1 polymer ?
#
loop_
_entity_poly.entity_id
_entity_poly.type
_entity_poly.pdbx_seq_one_letter_code
_entity_poly.pdbx_strand_id
1 'polypeptide(L)'
;MIRTCLARPSQRLFFTNSTPNKVLLAAMSSSVNASGLTTEQTKGLKERQPEAYEKDIIKALHEMYSCKPTATTFNIYAQDGIFHDPIGHAQGPDLIRDQFVGLAKILPRGDIQRFRVLEAPPPVPKTTLLIDQDIGYFRDPKADSPTKVVNSLLTIETNAEHKVTRHTEEWNHKKETTSDDGFLGMLNEQRKKLTASVTGAFVGGSK
;
A
#
# COMPACT_ATOMS: atom_id res chain seq x y z
N MET A 1 8.36 85.80 -18.20
CA MET A 1 8.28 84.40 -17.70
C MET A 1 7.72 83.56 -18.85
N ILE A 2 8.54 82.76 -19.54
CA ILE A 2 8.74 81.31 -19.31
C ILE A 2 7.39 80.56 -19.45
N ARG A 3 7.15 79.52 -20.27
CA ARG A 3 7.86 78.76 -21.32
C ARG A 3 6.87 77.63 -21.72
N THR A 4 6.84 77.25 -23.00
CA THR A 4 6.68 75.88 -23.55
C THR A 4 5.47 74.96 -23.24
N CYS A 5 4.81 74.56 -24.34
CA CYS A 5 4.39 73.21 -24.79
C CYS A 5 4.40 72.02 -23.80
N LEU A 6 3.38 71.15 -23.91
CA LEU A 6 3.51 69.80 -24.50
C LEU A 6 2.20 69.00 -24.45
N ALA A 7 1.86 68.40 -25.60
CA ALA A 7 0.85 67.37 -25.76
C ALA A 7 1.21 66.09 -24.97
N ARG A 8 0.19 65.33 -24.56
CA ARG A 8 0.36 63.94 -24.09
C ARG A 8 -0.66 62.99 -24.71
N PRO A 9 -0.30 61.71 -24.88
CA PRO A 9 -0.80 60.85 -25.96
C PRO A 9 -1.84 59.83 -25.48
N SER A 10 -2.61 59.36 -26.47
CA SER A 10 -3.46 58.17 -26.45
C SER A 10 -2.72 56.94 -25.91
N GLN A 11 -3.25 56.35 -24.82
CA GLN A 11 -2.78 55.07 -24.33
C GLN A 11 -3.47 53.95 -25.13
N ARG A 12 -2.70 53.31 -26.01
CA ARG A 12 -3.06 52.03 -26.63
C ARG A 12 -3.11 50.94 -25.57
N LEU A 13 -4.21 50.17 -25.55
CA LEU A 13 -4.25 48.86 -24.91
C LEU A 13 -3.23 47.94 -25.57
N PHE A 14 -2.26 47.45 -24.79
CA PHE A 14 -1.49 46.27 -25.14
C PHE A 14 -2.24 45.05 -24.62
N PHE A 15 -2.93 44.33 -25.51
CA PHE A 15 -3.27 42.94 -25.27
C PHE A 15 -2.00 42.12 -25.47
N THR A 16 -1.36 41.70 -24.37
CA THR A 16 -0.35 40.64 -24.43
C THR A 16 -1.10 39.30 -24.42
N ASN A 17 -1.14 38.63 -25.57
CA ASN A 17 -1.48 37.21 -25.65
C ASN A 17 -0.39 36.42 -24.93
N SER A 18 -0.56 36.20 -23.62
CA SER A 18 0.21 35.19 -22.90
C SER A 18 -0.37 33.83 -23.23
N THR A 19 0.29 33.13 -24.14
CA THR A 19 0.12 31.70 -24.37
C THR A 19 0.24 30.98 -23.03
N PRO A 20 -0.73 30.16 -22.58
CA PRO A 20 -0.51 29.36 -21.39
C PRO A 20 0.61 28.37 -21.69
N ASN A 21 1.68 28.47 -20.89
CA ASN A 21 2.80 27.55 -20.89
C ASN A 21 2.29 26.10 -20.84
N LYS A 22 2.43 25.38 -21.96
CA LYS A 22 2.24 23.92 -22.07
C LYS A 22 3.15 23.09 -21.15
N VAL A 23 4.00 23.75 -20.36
CA VAL A 23 4.95 23.13 -19.41
C VAL A 23 4.32 22.90 -18.02
N LEU A 24 3.15 23.45 -17.72
CA LEU A 24 2.49 23.29 -16.41
C LEU A 24 1.37 22.23 -16.37
N LEU A 25 1.26 21.38 -17.41
CA LEU A 25 0.25 20.30 -17.48
C LEU A 25 0.86 18.89 -17.39
N ALA A 26 2.15 18.78 -17.04
CA ALA A 26 2.88 17.51 -16.95
C ALA A 26 3.10 16.99 -15.52
N ALA A 27 2.48 17.62 -14.51
CA ALA A 27 2.53 17.16 -13.13
C ALA A 27 1.16 17.39 -12.49
N MET A 28 0.27 16.38 -12.51
CA MET A 28 -0.89 16.21 -11.59
C MET A 28 -1.71 14.97 -12.00
N SER A 29 -1.10 13.80 -11.92
CA SER A 29 -1.83 12.54 -11.73
C SER A 29 -1.17 11.69 -10.65
N SER A 30 -0.70 12.31 -9.56
CA SER A 30 -0.33 11.54 -8.37
C SER A 30 -1.62 11.05 -7.72
N SER A 31 -2.11 9.89 -8.15
CA SER A 31 -3.20 9.20 -7.48
C SER A 31 -2.84 9.08 -5.99
N VAL A 32 -3.69 9.64 -5.13
CA VAL A 32 -3.52 9.48 -3.67
C VAL A 32 -3.73 8.02 -3.30
N ASN A 33 -2.96 7.55 -2.34
CA ASN A 33 -3.03 6.20 -1.79
C ASN A 33 -4.23 6.04 -0.83
N ALA A 34 -4.39 4.88 -0.20
CA ALA A 34 -5.55 4.57 0.65
C ALA A 34 -5.65 5.49 1.88
N SER A 35 -4.53 6.08 2.31
CA SER A 35 -4.53 7.09 3.38
C SER A 35 -4.98 8.49 2.91
N GLY A 36 -5.20 8.69 1.60
CA GLY A 36 -5.55 9.99 1.02
C GLY A 36 -4.34 10.91 0.79
N LEU A 37 -3.13 10.38 0.88
CA LEU A 37 -1.87 11.11 0.70
C LEU A 37 -1.15 10.67 -0.59
N THR A 38 -0.23 11.49 -1.11
CA THR A 38 0.62 11.08 -2.22
C THR A 38 1.75 10.15 -1.77
N THR A 39 2.39 9.49 -2.74
CA THR A 39 3.59 8.68 -2.51
C THR A 39 4.71 9.50 -1.87
N GLU A 40 4.96 10.71 -2.34
CA GLU A 40 6.01 11.59 -1.81
C GLU A 40 5.72 12.00 -0.37
N GLN A 41 4.44 12.32 -0.07
CA GLN A 41 4.02 12.67 1.28
C GLN A 41 4.23 11.51 2.25
N THR A 42 3.76 10.31 1.89
CA THR A 42 3.84 9.14 2.79
C THR A 42 5.26 8.64 3.00
N LYS A 43 6.13 8.68 1.98
CA LYS A 43 7.56 8.36 2.14
C LYS A 43 8.29 9.35 3.03
N GLY A 44 7.86 10.62 3.03
CA GLY A 44 8.42 11.69 3.84
C GLY A 44 7.91 11.74 5.29
N LEU A 45 6.94 10.89 5.68
CA LEU A 45 6.40 10.90 7.03
C LEU A 45 7.45 10.49 8.05
N LYS A 46 7.36 11.12 9.23
CA LYS A 46 8.21 10.79 10.38
C LYS A 46 7.76 9.49 10.99
N GLU A 47 8.73 8.77 11.55
CA GLU A 47 8.45 7.60 12.36
C GLU A 47 8.06 8.01 13.78
N ARG A 48 7.14 7.26 14.39
CA ARG A 48 6.69 7.41 15.77
C ARG A 48 6.73 6.07 16.49
N GLN A 49 6.59 6.12 17.81
CA GLN A 49 6.37 4.91 18.58
C GLN A 49 4.92 4.40 18.42
N PRO A 50 4.69 3.08 18.49
CA PRO A 50 3.36 2.52 18.55
C PRO A 50 2.61 2.93 19.82
N GLU A 51 1.31 3.15 19.68
CA GLU A 51 0.39 3.29 20.79
C GLU A 51 0.10 1.92 21.43
N ALA A 52 -0.39 1.92 22.67
CA ALA A 52 -0.61 0.68 23.41
C ALA A 52 -1.58 -0.29 22.71
N TYR A 53 -2.64 0.23 22.10
CA TYR A 53 -3.65 -0.57 21.39
C TYR A 53 -3.16 -1.13 20.04
N GLU A 54 -2.06 -0.58 19.50
CA GLU A 54 -1.50 -0.99 18.20
C GLU A 54 -0.59 -2.22 18.33
N LYS A 55 -0.17 -2.58 19.55
CA LYS A 55 0.83 -3.65 19.79
C LYS A 55 0.39 -5.01 19.24
N ASP A 56 -0.87 -5.38 19.44
CA ASP A 56 -1.40 -6.66 18.95
C ASP A 56 -1.52 -6.67 17.43
N ILE A 57 -1.91 -5.53 16.83
CA ILE A 57 -1.94 -5.34 15.37
C ILE A 57 -0.53 -5.49 14.81
N ILE A 58 0.46 -4.80 15.37
CA ILE A 58 1.85 -4.84 14.92
C ILE A 58 2.42 -6.25 15.05
N LYS A 59 2.20 -6.93 16.18
CA LYS A 59 2.61 -8.31 16.37
C LYS A 59 2.03 -9.22 15.27
N ALA A 60 0.73 -9.11 15.01
CA ALA A 60 0.06 -9.90 13.99
C ALA A 60 0.60 -9.58 12.58
N LEU A 61 0.87 -8.32 12.26
CA LEU A 61 1.48 -7.93 10.99
C LEU A 61 2.89 -8.53 10.85
N HIS A 62 3.69 -8.52 11.91
CA HIS A 62 5.00 -9.19 11.92
C HIS A 62 4.87 -10.68 11.63
N GLU A 63 3.92 -11.37 12.25
CA GLU A 63 3.64 -12.79 12.01
C GLU A 63 3.20 -13.05 10.56
N MET A 64 2.29 -12.23 10.03
CA MET A 64 1.79 -12.31 8.64
C MET A 64 2.90 -12.12 7.62
N TYR A 65 3.62 -10.99 7.70
CA TYR A 65 4.63 -10.61 6.71
C TYR A 65 5.97 -11.35 6.86
N SER A 66 6.18 -12.05 7.99
CA SER A 66 7.29 -12.99 8.15
C SER A 66 6.95 -14.42 7.72
N CYS A 67 5.77 -14.64 7.14
CA CYS A 67 5.24 -15.96 6.74
C CYS A 67 5.14 -16.95 7.92
N LYS A 68 4.87 -16.47 9.13
CA LYS A 68 4.75 -17.26 10.36
C LYS A 68 3.44 -16.96 11.11
N PRO A 69 2.26 -17.06 10.45
CA PRO A 69 1.00 -16.88 11.15
C PRO A 69 0.78 -17.96 12.21
N THR A 70 0.13 -17.58 13.29
CA THR A 70 -0.33 -18.40 14.41
C THR A 70 -1.86 -18.49 14.41
N ALA A 71 -2.42 -19.31 15.30
CA ALA A 71 -3.87 -19.43 15.45
C ALA A 71 -4.56 -18.11 15.83
N THR A 72 -3.83 -17.17 16.44
CA THR A 72 -4.38 -15.90 16.93
C THR A 72 -4.04 -14.69 16.05
N THR A 73 -3.19 -14.84 15.03
CA THR A 73 -2.74 -13.74 14.17
C THR A 73 -3.90 -12.93 13.59
N PHE A 74 -4.97 -13.61 13.18
CA PHE A 74 -6.10 -12.97 12.50
C PHE A 74 -7.20 -12.48 13.45
N ASN A 75 -7.02 -12.64 14.77
CA ASN A 75 -7.98 -12.14 15.77
C ASN A 75 -8.01 -10.61 15.86
N ILE A 76 -7.08 -9.92 15.20
CA ILE A 76 -7.04 -8.46 15.13
C ILE A 76 -8.16 -7.89 14.26
N TYR A 77 -8.74 -8.68 13.35
CA TYR A 77 -9.75 -8.22 12.41
C TYR A 77 -11.15 -8.18 13.02
N ALA A 78 -11.95 -7.22 12.55
CA ALA A 78 -13.40 -7.27 12.70
C ALA A 78 -13.97 -8.42 11.83
N GLN A 79 -15.19 -8.89 12.15
CA GLN A 79 -15.84 -9.97 11.41
C GLN A 79 -16.00 -9.67 9.92
N ASP A 80 -16.28 -8.41 9.58
CA ASP A 80 -16.42 -7.88 8.23
C ASP A 80 -15.14 -7.21 7.70
N GLY A 81 -14.01 -7.38 8.40
CA GLY A 81 -12.75 -6.73 8.06
C GLY A 81 -12.29 -7.07 6.64
N ILE A 82 -11.77 -6.08 5.94
CA ILE A 82 -11.36 -6.20 4.54
C ILE A 82 -9.84 -6.12 4.43
N PHE A 83 -9.25 -7.04 3.67
CA PHE A 83 -7.87 -6.96 3.20
C PHE A 83 -7.84 -6.70 1.69
N HIS A 84 -6.99 -5.78 1.27
CA HIS A 84 -6.77 -5.49 -0.14
C HIS A 84 -5.29 -5.25 -0.40
N ASP A 85 -4.71 -6.06 -1.29
CA ASP A 85 -3.36 -5.90 -1.80
C ASP A 85 -3.40 -5.79 -3.34
N PRO A 86 -2.27 -5.60 -4.03
CA PRO A 86 -2.26 -5.52 -5.49
C PRO A 86 -2.59 -6.84 -6.21
N ILE A 87 -2.68 -7.96 -5.48
CA ILE A 87 -2.89 -9.32 -6.01
C ILE A 87 -4.34 -9.77 -5.80
N GLY A 88 -5.03 -9.26 -4.79
CA GLY A 88 -6.33 -9.76 -4.41
C GLY A 88 -7.01 -9.00 -3.27
N HIS A 89 -8.23 -9.47 -3.03
CA HIS A 89 -9.17 -8.92 -2.09
C HIS A 89 -9.74 -10.06 -1.23
N ALA A 90 -9.82 -9.87 0.08
CA ALA A 90 -10.42 -10.82 1.00
C ALA A 90 -11.27 -10.09 2.03
N GLN A 91 -12.43 -10.65 2.35
CA GLN A 91 -13.35 -10.11 3.36
C GLN A 91 -13.61 -11.16 4.43
N GLY A 92 -13.44 -10.75 5.68
CA GLY A 92 -13.56 -11.58 6.87
C GLY A 92 -12.25 -12.32 7.23
N PRO A 93 -12.03 -12.58 8.53
CA PRO A 93 -10.75 -13.09 9.05
C PRO A 93 -10.34 -14.44 8.46
N ASP A 94 -11.29 -15.29 8.09
CA ASP A 94 -11.01 -16.61 7.53
C ASP A 94 -10.43 -16.52 6.11
N LEU A 95 -11.01 -15.69 5.23
CA LEU A 95 -10.50 -15.49 3.87
C LEU A 95 -9.17 -14.73 3.88
N ILE A 96 -9.01 -13.79 4.80
CA ILE A 96 -7.73 -13.08 5.00
C ILE A 96 -6.65 -14.08 5.44
N ARG A 97 -6.96 -14.98 6.38
CA ARG A 97 -6.04 -16.05 6.78
C ARG A 97 -5.64 -16.91 5.59
N ASP A 98 -6.60 -17.35 4.79
CA ASP A 98 -6.33 -18.21 3.63
C ASP A 98 -5.41 -17.53 2.61
N GLN A 99 -5.56 -16.22 2.39
CA GLN A 99 -4.68 -15.41 1.55
C GLN A 99 -3.21 -15.45 2.06
N PHE A 100 -2.97 -15.16 3.34
CA PHE A 100 -1.62 -15.11 3.91
C PHE A 100 -0.99 -16.51 4.08
N VAL A 101 -1.77 -17.49 4.53
CA VAL A 101 -1.30 -18.89 4.64
C VAL A 101 -1.04 -19.48 3.25
N GLY A 102 -1.86 -19.15 2.26
CA GLY A 102 -1.63 -19.52 0.86
C GLY A 102 -0.34 -18.91 0.30
N LEU A 103 -0.08 -17.63 0.59
CA LEU A 103 1.16 -16.96 0.19
C LEU A 103 2.40 -17.63 0.79
N ALA A 104 2.34 -18.02 2.07
CA ALA A 104 3.43 -18.71 2.76
C ALA A 104 3.77 -20.09 2.14
N LYS A 105 2.87 -20.70 1.36
CA LYS A 105 3.18 -21.93 0.60
C LYS A 105 4.02 -21.67 -0.66
N ILE A 106 3.97 -20.44 -1.19
CA ILE A 106 4.70 -20.03 -2.41
C ILE A 106 6.03 -19.35 -2.01
N LEU A 107 5.99 -18.52 -0.97
CA LEU A 107 7.11 -17.79 -0.40
C LEU A 107 7.26 -18.21 1.06
N PRO A 108 8.00 -19.30 1.34
CA PRO A 108 8.05 -19.92 2.68
C PRO A 108 8.76 -19.09 3.75
N ARG A 109 9.41 -17.99 3.37
CA ARG A 109 10.08 -17.08 4.30
C ARG A 109 9.92 -15.64 3.83
N GLY A 110 9.52 -14.78 4.77
CA GLY A 110 9.59 -13.33 4.66
C GLY A 110 10.47 -12.80 5.79
N ASP A 111 11.40 -11.91 5.46
CA ASP A 111 12.20 -11.18 6.43
C ASP A 111 11.80 -9.71 6.39
N ILE A 112 11.39 -9.18 7.54
CA ILE A 112 11.08 -7.76 7.70
C ILE A 112 12.40 -7.00 7.84
N GLN A 113 12.84 -6.36 6.76
CA GLN A 113 14.08 -5.59 6.70
C GLN A 113 13.89 -4.20 7.30
N ARG A 114 12.69 -3.65 7.17
CA ARG A 114 12.29 -2.36 7.74
C ARG A 114 10.82 -2.39 8.11
N PHE A 115 10.47 -1.76 9.23
CA PHE A 115 9.09 -1.63 9.70
C PHE A 115 8.96 -0.32 10.47
N ARG A 116 8.43 0.72 9.81
CA ARG A 116 8.30 2.07 10.38
C ARG A 116 6.83 2.38 10.64
N VAL A 117 6.48 2.60 11.90
CA VAL A 117 5.17 3.13 12.26
C VAL A 117 5.20 4.64 12.06
N LEU A 118 4.32 5.17 11.20
CA LEU A 118 4.39 6.54 10.74
C LEU A 118 3.42 7.46 11.50
N GLU A 119 3.83 8.71 11.68
CA GLU A 119 2.95 9.79 12.14
C GLU A 119 1.91 10.09 11.06
N ALA A 120 0.62 9.93 11.40
CA ALA A 120 -0.49 10.20 10.50
C ALA A 120 -0.86 11.69 10.55
N PRO A 121 -0.62 12.47 9.48
CA PRO A 121 -1.00 13.88 9.45
C PRO A 121 -2.50 14.03 9.17
N PRO A 122 -3.14 15.14 9.55
CA PRO A 122 -4.44 15.49 9.00
C PRO A 122 -4.40 15.51 7.47
N PRO A 123 -5.42 14.99 6.76
CA PRO A 123 -6.73 14.57 7.26
C PRO A 123 -6.85 13.08 7.65
N VAL A 124 -5.75 12.33 7.74
CA VAL A 124 -5.78 10.90 8.08
C VAL A 124 -6.42 10.72 9.47
N PRO A 125 -7.46 9.86 9.62
CA PRO A 125 -8.08 9.62 10.91
C PRO A 125 -7.10 9.08 11.95
N LYS A 126 -7.27 9.47 13.21
CA LYS A 126 -6.42 8.96 14.32
C LYS A 126 -6.57 7.46 14.58
N THR A 127 -7.65 6.86 14.09
CA THR A 127 -7.89 5.40 14.13
C THR A 127 -7.22 4.66 12.98
N THR A 128 -6.42 5.36 12.17
CA THR A 128 -5.64 4.81 11.06
C THR A 128 -4.17 4.71 11.44
N LEU A 129 -3.64 3.49 11.37
CA LEU A 129 -2.22 3.19 11.51
C LEU A 129 -1.59 3.12 10.12
N LEU A 130 -0.52 3.89 9.91
CA LEU A 130 0.29 3.89 8.69
C LEU A 130 1.62 3.20 8.98
N ILE A 131 1.95 2.18 8.19
CA ILE A 131 3.21 1.43 8.34
C ILE A 131 3.93 1.41 6.99
N ASP A 132 5.19 1.81 7.00
CA ASP A 132 6.05 1.69 5.83
C ASP A 132 7.10 0.61 6.08
N GLN A 133 7.00 -0.48 5.32
CA GLN A 133 7.76 -1.70 5.53
C GLN A 133 8.49 -2.15 4.25
N ASP A 134 9.63 -2.81 4.46
CA ASP A 134 10.38 -3.49 3.41
C ASP A 134 10.47 -4.98 3.77
N ILE A 135 9.89 -5.83 2.92
CA ILE A 135 9.85 -7.29 3.13
C ILE A 135 10.70 -7.99 2.08
N GLY A 136 11.71 -8.72 2.52
CA GLY A 136 12.47 -9.63 1.69
C GLY A 136 11.81 -11.00 1.65
N TYR A 137 11.22 -11.38 0.52
CA TYR A 137 10.61 -12.69 0.32
C TYR A 137 11.60 -13.67 -0.33
N PHE A 138 11.58 -14.91 0.16
CA PHE A 138 12.47 -15.99 -0.28
C PHE A 138 11.65 -17.16 -0.79
N ARG A 139 11.97 -17.67 -1.99
CA ARG A 139 11.45 -18.96 -2.46
C ARG A 139 12.19 -20.14 -1.83
N ASP A 140 13.50 -20.03 -1.66
CA ASP A 140 14.30 -20.97 -0.88
C ASP A 140 14.51 -20.41 0.53
N PRO A 141 13.95 -21.02 1.58
CA PRO A 141 14.08 -20.51 2.95
C PRO A 141 15.52 -20.48 3.46
N LYS A 142 16.45 -21.22 2.82
CA LYS A 142 17.87 -21.29 3.18
C LYS A 142 18.75 -20.31 2.40
N ALA A 143 18.20 -19.57 1.43
CA ALA A 143 18.99 -18.64 0.64
C ALA A 143 19.49 -17.45 1.49
N ASP A 144 20.67 -16.95 1.13
CA ASP A 144 21.32 -15.83 1.80
C ASP A 144 20.76 -14.46 1.39
N SER A 145 20.08 -14.39 0.23
CA SER A 145 19.48 -13.17 -0.29
C SER A 145 18.03 -13.38 -0.74
N PRO A 146 17.17 -12.36 -0.60
CA PRO A 146 15.76 -12.48 -0.94
C PRO A 146 15.58 -12.60 -2.44
N THR A 147 14.60 -13.40 -2.85
CA THR A 147 14.15 -13.47 -4.25
C THR A 147 13.58 -12.12 -4.70
N LYS A 148 12.92 -11.40 -3.80
CA LYS A 148 12.34 -10.09 -4.05
C LYS A 148 12.28 -9.30 -2.75
N VAL A 149 12.60 -8.02 -2.81
CA VAL A 149 12.25 -7.07 -1.75
C VAL A 149 11.05 -6.26 -2.23
N VAL A 150 10.03 -6.16 -1.37
CA VAL A 150 8.81 -5.39 -1.61
C VAL A 150 8.75 -4.29 -0.56
N ASN A 151 8.80 -3.03 -0.99
CA ASN A 151 8.42 -1.90 -0.15
C ASN A 151 6.90 -1.72 -0.25
N SER A 152 6.23 -1.62 0.89
CA SER A 152 4.78 -1.45 0.97
C SER A 152 4.42 -0.40 2.01
N LEU A 153 3.41 0.41 1.69
CA LEU A 153 2.64 1.16 2.66
C LEU A 153 1.44 0.32 3.09
N LEU A 154 1.30 0.07 4.38
CA LEU A 154 0.10 -0.48 4.97
C LEU A 154 -0.74 0.65 5.53
N THR A 155 -2.00 0.72 5.10
CA THR A 155 -3.03 1.58 5.69
C THR A 155 -3.99 0.69 6.47
N ILE A 156 -3.91 0.75 7.80
CA ILE A 156 -4.69 -0.08 8.72
C ILE A 156 -5.72 0.78 9.43
N GLU A 157 -6.99 0.56 9.17
CA GLU A 157 -8.08 1.28 9.81
C GLU A 157 -8.77 0.42 10.84
N THR A 158 -9.07 1.03 11.98
CA THR A 158 -9.66 0.36 13.14
C THR A 158 -11.00 0.95 13.54
N ASN A 159 -11.86 0.12 14.13
CA ASN A 159 -13.09 0.57 14.78
C ASN A 159 -12.84 1.02 16.25
N ALA A 160 -13.91 1.32 16.97
CA ALA A 160 -13.84 1.77 18.36
C ALA A 160 -13.26 0.71 19.32
N GLU A 161 -13.39 -0.58 19.00
CA GLU A 161 -12.82 -1.71 19.73
C GLU A 161 -11.38 -2.04 19.30
N HIS A 162 -10.76 -1.17 18.48
CA HIS A 162 -9.42 -1.36 17.91
C HIS A 162 -9.28 -2.63 17.05
N LYS A 163 -10.39 -3.14 16.51
CA LYS A 163 -10.38 -4.20 15.50
C LYS A 163 -10.18 -3.61 14.11
N VAL A 164 -9.36 -4.28 13.31
CA VAL A 164 -9.05 -3.89 11.94
C VAL A 164 -10.28 -4.09 11.06
N THR A 165 -10.81 -3.00 10.51
CA THR A 165 -11.93 -2.99 9.56
C THR A 165 -11.44 -2.93 8.12
N ARG A 166 -10.29 -2.32 7.88
CA ARG A 166 -9.64 -2.27 6.57
C ARG A 166 -8.12 -2.35 6.70
N HIS A 167 -7.50 -3.25 5.97
CA HIS A 167 -6.07 -3.38 5.80
C HIS A 167 -5.78 -3.29 4.31
N THR A 168 -5.26 -2.14 3.88
CA THR A 168 -4.85 -1.94 2.48
C THR A 168 -3.32 -1.94 2.38
N GLU A 169 -2.79 -2.76 1.49
CA GLU A 169 -1.38 -2.78 1.12
C GLU A 169 -1.17 -2.12 -0.24
N GLU A 170 -0.26 -1.15 -0.29
CA GLU A 170 0.09 -0.41 -1.50
C GLU A 170 1.60 -0.46 -1.74
N TRP A 171 2.00 -1.17 -2.80
CA TRP A 171 3.40 -1.34 -3.13
C TRP A 171 4.04 -0.03 -3.56
N ASN A 172 5.23 0.24 -3.02
CA ASN A 172 5.95 1.50 -3.18
C ASN A 172 5.12 2.74 -2.81
N HIS A 173 4.11 2.59 -1.93
CA HIS A 173 3.15 3.63 -1.53
C HIS A 173 2.27 4.13 -2.68
N LYS A 174 2.16 3.38 -3.77
CA LYS A 174 1.38 3.77 -4.94
C LYS A 174 0.01 3.13 -4.84
N LYS A 175 -1.03 3.93 -5.11
CA LYS A 175 -2.37 3.40 -5.33
C LYS A 175 -2.34 2.47 -6.53
N GLU A 176 -2.57 1.19 -6.28
CA GLU A 176 -2.55 0.21 -7.34
C GLU A 176 -3.89 0.16 -8.07
N THR A 177 -3.82 0.17 -9.39
CA THR A 177 -4.94 -0.19 -10.28
C THR A 177 -4.65 -1.45 -11.09
N THR A 178 -3.35 -1.78 -11.27
CA THR A 178 -2.80 -3.02 -11.86
C THR A 178 -1.27 -2.80 -11.93
N SER A 179 -0.44 -3.38 -11.06
CA SER A 179 1.01 -3.36 -11.33
C SER A 179 1.38 -4.47 -12.31
N ASP A 180 2.11 -4.08 -13.34
CA ASP A 180 2.66 -4.97 -14.37
C ASP A 180 4.10 -5.32 -13.98
N ASP A 181 4.26 -5.93 -12.81
CA ASP A 181 5.55 -6.41 -12.36
C ASP A 181 5.62 -7.94 -12.47
N GLY A 182 6.76 -8.47 -12.95
CA GLY A 182 6.92 -9.90 -13.15
C GLY A 182 6.78 -10.72 -11.85
N PHE A 183 6.80 -10.06 -10.68
CA PHE A 183 6.55 -10.68 -9.40
C PHE A 183 5.05 -10.97 -9.20
N LEU A 184 4.16 -10.03 -9.52
CA LEU A 184 2.71 -10.24 -9.56
C LEU A 184 2.32 -11.32 -10.56
N GLY A 185 2.86 -11.26 -11.77
CA GLY A 185 2.61 -12.29 -12.79
C GLY A 185 3.00 -13.67 -12.28
N MET A 186 4.16 -13.78 -11.64
CA MET A 186 4.64 -15.03 -11.06
C MET A 186 3.78 -15.51 -9.87
N LEU A 187 3.35 -14.62 -8.96
CA LEU A 187 2.46 -14.99 -7.86
C LEU A 187 1.10 -15.46 -8.36
N ASN A 188 0.53 -14.78 -9.35
CA ASN A 188 -0.72 -15.18 -9.99
C ASN A 188 -0.63 -16.56 -10.62
N GLU A 189 0.45 -16.84 -11.36
CA GLU A 189 0.66 -18.17 -11.95
C GLU A 189 0.83 -19.28 -10.91
N GLN A 190 1.54 -19.01 -9.81
CA GLN A 190 1.69 -19.99 -8.71
C GLN A 190 0.34 -20.24 -8.00
N ARG A 191 -0.45 -19.19 -7.76
CA ARG A 191 -1.80 -19.33 -7.19
C ARG A 191 -2.73 -20.16 -8.08
N LYS A 192 -2.71 -19.92 -9.39
CA LYS A 192 -3.45 -20.73 -10.38
C LYS A 192 -3.04 -22.20 -10.30
N LYS A 193 -1.73 -22.49 -10.25
CA LYS A 193 -1.21 -23.87 -10.15
C LYS A 193 -1.62 -24.57 -8.87
N LEU A 194 -1.55 -23.89 -7.72
CA LEU A 194 -2.00 -24.44 -6.44
C LEU A 194 -3.52 -24.70 -6.43
N THR A 195 -4.30 -23.80 -7.00
CA THR A 195 -5.76 -23.99 -7.12
C THR A 195 -6.07 -25.20 -8.01
N ALA A 196 -5.40 -25.31 -9.17
CA ALA A 196 -5.58 -26.42 -10.08
C ALA A 196 -5.16 -27.78 -9.48
N SER A 197 -4.08 -27.83 -8.70
CA SER A 197 -3.63 -29.08 -8.07
C SER A 197 -4.59 -29.58 -7.00
N VAL A 198 -5.20 -28.68 -6.23
CA VAL A 198 -6.24 -29.04 -5.25
C VAL A 198 -7.50 -29.55 -5.96
N THR A 199 -8.00 -28.85 -6.98
CA THR A 199 -9.18 -29.29 -7.74
C THR A 199 -8.94 -30.62 -8.46
N GLY A 200 -7.75 -30.81 -9.05
CA GLY A 200 -7.38 -32.07 -9.70
C GLY A 200 -7.30 -33.26 -8.75
N ALA A 201 -6.84 -33.04 -7.51
CA ALA A 201 -6.82 -34.07 -6.47
C ALA A 201 -8.23 -34.49 -6.02
N PHE A 202 -9.18 -33.54 -5.94
CA PHE A 202 -10.58 -33.85 -5.59
C PHE A 202 -11.34 -34.59 -6.70
N VAL A 203 -11.09 -34.24 -7.97
CA VAL A 203 -11.73 -34.92 -9.12
C VAL A 203 -11.11 -36.30 -9.39
N GLY A 204 -9.81 -36.48 -9.11
CA GLY A 204 -9.11 -37.75 -9.30
C GLY A 204 -9.36 -38.82 -8.23
N GLY A 205 -9.93 -38.45 -7.08
CA GLY A 205 -10.23 -39.36 -5.96
C GLY A 205 -11.58 -40.10 -6.05
N SER A 206 -12.34 -39.90 -7.14
CA SER A 206 -13.58 -40.66 -7.42
C SER A 206 -13.30 -41.75 -8.45
N LYS A 207 -12.61 -42.82 -8.05
CA LYS A 207 -12.62 -44.12 -8.74
C LYS A 207 -12.56 -45.25 -7.73
#